data_AF-A0A2J8TGG6-F1
#
_entry.id   AF-A0A2J8TGG6-F1
#
_cell.length_a   1.000
_cell.length_b   1.000
_cell.length_c   1.000
_cell.angle_alpha   90.00
_cell.angle_beta   90.00
_cell.angle_gamma   90.00
#
_symmetry.space_group_name_H-M   'P 1'
#
loop_
_entity.id
_entity.type
_entity.pdbx_description
1 polymer ?
#
loop_
_entity_poly.entity_id
_entity_poly.type
_entity_poly.pdbx_seq_one_letter_code
_entity_poly.pdbx_strand_id
1 'polypeptide(L)'
;MSVDMNSQGSDSNEEDYDPNCEEEEEEEDEDPGDIEDYYVGVASDVEQQGADAFDPEEYQFTCLTYKESEGALNEHMTSLASVLKVSHSVAKLILVNFHWQVSEILD
;
A
#
# COMPACT_ATOMS: atom_id res chain seq x y z
N MET A 1 3.54 15.77 21.71
CA MET A 1 4.32 14.52 21.76
C MET A 1 5.44 14.70 20.76
N SER A 2 6.68 14.82 21.24
CA SER A 2 7.87 14.98 20.40
C SER A 2 8.46 13.59 20.18
N VAL A 3 8.66 13.20 18.92
CA VAL A 3 9.33 11.94 18.57
C VAL A 3 10.82 12.23 18.37
N ASP A 4 11.64 11.72 19.28
CA ASP A 4 13.10 11.71 19.15
C ASP A 4 13.53 10.71 18.06
N MET A 5 14.08 11.23 16.97
CA MET A 5 14.72 10.44 15.91
C MET A 5 16.13 10.09 16.35
N ASN A 6 16.34 8.87 16.87
CA ASN A 6 17.69 8.39 17.14
C ASN A 6 17.84 6.90 16.80
N SER A 7 18.94 6.59 16.11
CA SER A 7 19.46 5.27 15.73
C SER A 7 19.00 4.70 14.39
N GLN A 8 19.57 5.18 13.29
CA GLN A 8 20.04 4.24 12.27
C GLN A 8 21.42 3.75 12.72
N GLY A 9 21.49 2.48 13.11
CA GLY A 9 22.75 1.79 13.36
C GLY A 9 23.52 1.65 12.04
N SER A 10 24.82 1.84 12.14
CA SER A 10 25.79 1.78 11.06
C SER A 10 25.78 0.42 10.34
N ASP A 11 25.87 0.45 9.01
CA ASP A 11 26.56 -0.61 8.26
C ASP A 11 27.84 0.01 7.72
N SER A 12 28.92 -0.16 8.50
CA SER A 12 30.27 0.22 8.11
C SER A 12 30.70 -0.71 6.98
N ASN A 13 30.66 -0.27 5.73
CA ASN A 13 31.42 -0.90 4.66
C ASN A 13 32.87 -0.40 4.77
N GLU A 14 33.59 -0.86 5.81
CA GLU A 14 35.05 -0.79 5.76
C GLU A 14 35.47 -1.62 4.55
N GLU A 15 36.11 -0.96 3.59
CA GLU A 15 36.62 -1.53 2.35
C GLU A 15 37.54 -2.71 2.66
N ASP A 16 37.01 -3.93 2.58
CA ASP A 16 37.82 -5.13 2.32
C ASP A 16 38.31 -5.04 0.87
N TYR A 17 39.32 -4.19 0.64
CA TYR A 17 40.02 -4.12 -0.63
C TYR A 17 40.85 -5.41 -0.76
N ASP A 18 40.35 -6.39 -1.51
CA ASP A 18 41.07 -7.61 -1.84
C ASP A 18 42.29 -7.24 -2.71
N PRO A 19 43.53 -7.37 -2.21
CA PRO A 19 44.73 -7.02 -2.98
C PRO A 19 45.01 -7.99 -4.13
N ASN A 20 44.21 -9.05 -4.26
CA ASN A 20 44.29 -10.04 -5.33
C ASN A 20 43.26 -9.78 -6.44
N CYS A 21 42.57 -8.64 -6.44
CA CYS A 21 42.13 -8.06 -7.70
C CYS A 21 43.41 -7.79 -8.50
N GLU A 22 43.71 -8.71 -9.43
CA GLU A 22 44.58 -8.35 -10.55
C GLU A 22 44.04 -7.01 -11.05
N GLU A 23 44.90 -5.99 -11.11
CA GLU A 23 44.69 -4.85 -12.00
C GLU A 23 44.45 -5.50 -13.37
N GLU A 24 43.20 -5.86 -13.66
CA GLU A 24 42.73 -5.99 -15.02
C GLU A 24 43.00 -4.60 -15.55
N GLU A 25 44.13 -4.48 -16.27
CA GLU A 25 44.40 -3.36 -17.14
C GLU A 25 43.05 -3.07 -17.78
N GLU A 26 42.49 -1.91 -17.45
CA GLU A 26 41.35 -1.36 -18.16
C GLU A 26 41.84 -1.28 -19.60
N GLU A 27 41.65 -2.36 -20.35
CA GLU A 27 41.62 -2.34 -21.80
C GLU A 27 40.62 -1.21 -22.02
N GLU A 28 41.15 -0.05 -22.42
CA GLU A 28 40.40 1.02 -23.02
C GLU A 28 39.84 0.42 -24.32
N ASP A 29 38.90 -0.52 -24.19
CA ASP A 29 37.83 -0.75 -25.14
C ASP A 29 37.27 0.66 -25.28
N GLU A 30 37.72 1.36 -26.34
CA GLU A 30 37.15 2.61 -26.80
C GLU A 30 35.65 2.37 -26.83
N ASP A 31 34.97 2.74 -25.74
CA ASP A 31 33.54 2.61 -25.61
C ASP A 31 33.02 3.24 -26.90
N PRO A 32 32.33 2.47 -27.79
CA PRO A 32 32.06 2.87 -29.17
C PRO A 32 31.16 4.13 -29.29
N GLY A 33 31.05 4.90 -28.22
CA GLY A 33 30.20 6.03 -28.01
C GLY A 33 28.78 5.54 -27.79
N ASP A 34 28.00 6.40 -27.14
CA ASP A 34 26.56 6.30 -27.24
C ASP A 34 26.17 6.25 -28.73
N ILE A 35 25.40 5.25 -29.13
CA ILE A 35 24.81 5.20 -30.48
C ILE A 35 24.04 6.51 -30.70
N GLU A 36 24.45 7.30 -31.70
CA GLU A 36 23.89 8.65 -31.97
C GLU A 36 22.35 8.63 -32.09
N ASP A 37 21.80 7.51 -32.57
CA ASP A 37 20.38 7.35 -32.86
C ASP A 37 19.61 6.54 -31.80
N TYR A 38 20.19 6.24 -30.64
CA TYR A 38 19.59 5.33 -29.65
C TYR A 38 18.21 5.81 -29.15
N TYR A 39 17.99 7.13 -29.11
CA TYR A 39 16.72 7.76 -28.73
C TYR A 39 15.90 8.28 -29.93
N VAL A 40 16.32 8.00 -31.16
CA VAL A 40 15.59 8.44 -32.36
C VAL A 40 14.41 7.50 -32.60
N GLY A 41 13.20 8.06 -32.63
CA GLY A 41 11.96 7.31 -32.90
C GLY A 41 11.29 6.71 -31.66
N VAL A 42 11.98 6.62 -30.52
CA VAL A 42 11.45 5.98 -29.30
C VAL A 42 10.44 6.84 -28.52
N ALA A 43 10.25 8.10 -28.93
CA ALA A 43 9.32 9.04 -28.29
C ALA A 43 7.85 8.59 -28.29
N SER A 44 7.52 7.57 -29.10
CA SER A 44 6.18 6.97 -29.19
C SER A 44 6.14 5.49 -28.77
N ASP A 45 7.26 4.93 -28.30
CA ASP A 45 7.33 3.51 -27.92
C ASP A 45 6.62 3.22 -26.60
N VAL A 46 6.43 4.25 -25.78
CA VAL A 46 5.64 4.17 -24.55
C VAL A 46 4.32 4.90 -24.78
N GLU A 47 3.21 4.18 -24.69
CA GLU A 47 1.89 4.80 -24.65
C GLU A 47 1.85 5.78 -23.48
N GLN A 48 1.68 7.08 -23.78
CA GLN A 48 1.52 8.10 -22.76
C GLN A 48 0.18 7.85 -22.07
N GLN A 49 0.24 7.16 -20.93
CA GLN A 49 -0.88 7.08 -20.03
C GLN A 49 -1.23 8.51 -19.60
N GLY A 50 -2.49 8.90 -19.81
CA GLY A 50 -2.97 10.21 -19.37
C GLY A 50 -2.80 10.36 -17.87
N ALA A 51 -2.78 11.60 -17.38
CA ALA A 51 -2.72 11.88 -15.93
C ALA A 51 -3.88 11.23 -15.13
N ASP A 52 -4.95 10.82 -15.81
CA ASP A 52 -6.11 10.11 -15.25
C ASP A 52 -6.07 8.59 -15.49
N ALA A 53 -4.94 8.04 -15.93
CA ALA A 53 -4.79 6.59 -16.05
C ALA A 53 -4.82 5.96 -14.66
N PHE A 54 -5.51 4.82 -14.54
CA PHE A 54 -5.60 4.06 -13.29
C PHE A 54 -4.20 3.72 -12.77
N ASP A 55 -3.83 4.30 -11.62
CA ASP A 55 -2.59 4.00 -10.91
C ASP A 55 -2.83 2.84 -9.93
N PRO A 56 -2.24 1.65 -10.16
CA PRO A 56 -2.36 0.51 -9.25
C PRO A 56 -1.78 0.77 -7.85
N GLU A 57 -0.96 1.82 -7.69
CA GLU A 57 -0.39 2.23 -6.40
C GLU A 57 -1.28 3.26 -5.67
N GLU A 58 -2.25 3.88 -6.35
CA GLU A 58 -3.18 4.82 -5.73
C GLU A 58 -4.29 4.07 -4.98
N TYR A 59 -4.19 4.04 -3.65
CA TYR A 59 -5.24 3.49 -2.78
C TYR A 59 -6.16 4.59 -2.25
N GLN A 60 -7.42 4.58 -2.71
CA GLN A 60 -8.45 5.49 -2.21
C GLN A 60 -9.16 4.88 -1.00
N PHE A 61 -9.08 5.55 0.14
CA PHE A 61 -9.81 5.18 1.35
C PHE A 61 -10.32 6.42 2.07
N THR A 62 -11.35 6.25 2.91
CA THR A 62 -11.87 7.30 3.78
C THR A 62 -11.80 6.81 5.22
N CYS A 63 -11.07 7.55 6.05
CA CYS A 63 -11.05 7.30 7.48
C CYS A 63 -12.35 7.78 8.10
N LEU A 64 -13.00 6.91 8.87
CA LEU A 64 -14.15 7.28 9.69
C LEU A 64 -13.68 7.73 11.08
N THR A 65 -14.32 8.77 11.59
CA THR A 65 -14.23 9.15 13.01
C THR A 65 -14.92 8.09 13.87
N TYR A 66 -14.61 8.09 15.17
CA TYR A 66 -15.29 7.23 16.15
C TYR A 66 -16.82 7.39 16.10
N LYS A 67 -17.31 8.61 15.92
CA LYS A 67 -18.75 8.89 15.89
C LYS A 67 -19.41 8.33 14.64
N GLU A 68 -18.74 8.39 13.49
CA GLU A 68 -19.25 7.83 12.24
C GLU A 68 -19.27 6.30 12.28
N SER A 69 -18.23 5.67 12.83
CA SER A 69 -18.19 4.21 12.99
C SER A 69 -19.20 3.70 14.02
N GLU A 70 -19.39 4.42 15.13
CA GLU A 70 -20.45 4.15 16.10
C GLU A 70 -21.85 4.31 15.47
N GLY A 71 -22.04 5.33 14.64
CA GLY A 71 -23.27 5.57 13.90
C GLY A 71 -23.64 4.41 12.97
N ALA A 72 -22.70 4.00 12.11
CA ALA A 72 -22.89 2.87 11.20
C ALA A 72 -23.24 1.58 11.97
N LEU A 73 -22.54 1.32 13.08
CA LEU A 73 -22.81 0.19 13.94
C LEU A 73 -24.24 0.22 14.53
N ASN A 74 -24.68 1.39 14.99
CA ASN A 74 -25.98 1.59 15.61
C ASN A 74 -27.13 1.45 14.60
N GLU A 75 -26.91 1.81 13.33
CA GLU A 75 -27.87 1.59 12.24
C GLU A 75 -28.13 0.09 12.01
N HIS A 76 -27.06 -0.71 11.90
CA HIS A 76 -27.17 -2.17 11.77
C HIS A 76 -27.89 -2.81 12.97
N MET A 77 -27.55 -2.40 14.20
CA MET A 77 -28.23 -2.90 15.40
C MET A 77 -29.71 -2.50 15.45
N THR A 78 -30.06 -1.27 15.05
CA THR A 78 -31.44 -0.80 15.06
C THR A 78 -32.29 -1.59 14.07
N SER A 79 -31.79 -1.79 12.86
CA SER A 79 -32.44 -2.59 11.83
C SER A 79 -32.68 -4.02 12.33
N LEU A 80 -31.62 -4.66 12.84
CA LEU A 80 -31.69 -6.06 13.28
C LEU A 80 -32.59 -6.23 14.52
N ALA A 81 -32.49 -5.31 15.49
CA ALA A 81 -33.36 -5.31 16.67
C ALA A 81 -34.84 -5.20 16.29
N SER A 82 -35.16 -4.41 15.27
CA SER A 82 -36.52 -4.26 14.76
C SER A 82 -37.01 -5.55 14.09
N VAL A 83 -36.22 -6.14 13.19
CA VAL A 83 -36.58 -7.34 12.44
C VAL A 83 -36.76 -8.55 13.37
N LEU A 84 -35.80 -8.78 14.26
CA LEU A 84 -35.80 -9.92 15.19
C LEU A 84 -36.62 -9.67 16.45
N LYS A 85 -37.12 -8.44 16.66
CA LYS A 85 -37.86 -8.00 17.86
C LYS A 85 -37.09 -8.25 19.16
N VAL A 86 -35.80 -7.98 19.14
CA VAL A 86 -34.90 -8.12 20.31
C VAL A 86 -34.46 -6.75 20.82
N SER A 87 -33.86 -6.72 22.01
CA SER A 87 -33.23 -5.48 22.51
C SER A 87 -31.96 -5.16 21.73
N HIS A 88 -31.57 -3.89 21.75
CA HIS A 88 -30.39 -3.40 21.03
C HIS A 88 -29.10 -4.11 21.46
N SER A 89 -28.94 -4.39 22.76
CA SER A 89 -27.81 -5.15 23.30
C SER A 89 -27.77 -6.59 22.79
N VAL A 90 -28.94 -7.22 22.60
CA VAL A 90 -29.03 -8.57 22.05
C VAL A 90 -28.73 -8.57 20.55
N ALA A 91 -29.22 -7.58 19.80
CA ALA A 91 -28.85 -7.41 18.39
C ALA A 91 -27.34 -7.25 18.19
N LYS A 92 -26.66 -6.51 19.08
CA LYS A 92 -25.19 -6.43 19.11
C LYS A 92 -24.53 -7.80 19.29
N LEU A 93 -24.99 -8.58 20.26
CA LEU A 93 -24.45 -9.92 20.50
C LEU A 93 -24.65 -10.82 19.28
N ILE A 94 -25.81 -10.78 18.64
CA ILE A 94 -26.10 -11.57 17.44
C ILE A 94 -25.16 -11.15 16.30
N LEU A 95 -25.03 -9.85 16.01
CA LEU A 95 -24.09 -9.35 14.99
C LEU A 95 -22.66 -9.86 15.21
N VAL A 96 -22.18 -9.81 16.46
CA VAL A 96 -20.82 -10.29 16.79
C VAL A 96 -20.70 -11.81 16.65
N ASN A 97 -21.71 -12.58 17.07
CA ASN A 97 -21.70 -14.05 16.96
C ASN A 97 -21.71 -14.55 15.52
N PHE A 98 -22.35 -13.80 14.62
CA PHE A 98 -22.42 -14.10 13.18
C PHE A 98 -21.40 -13.32 12.36
N HIS A 99 -20.32 -12.82 12.98
CA HIS A 99 -19.23 -12.13 12.28
C HIS A 99 -19.70 -11.00 11.33
N TRP A 100 -20.74 -10.28 11.74
CA TRP A 100 -21.35 -9.17 10.99
C TRP A 100 -22.05 -9.58 9.68
N GLN A 101 -22.26 -10.88 9.44
CA GLN A 101 -22.95 -11.39 8.25
C GLN A 101 -24.47 -11.30 8.43
N VAL A 102 -25.04 -10.15 8.09
CA VAL A 102 -26.50 -9.92 8.23
C VAL A 102 -27.32 -10.89 7.40
N SER A 103 -26.84 -11.28 6.21
CA SER A 103 -27.53 -12.24 5.34
C SER A 103 -27.73 -13.61 6.01
N GLU A 104 -26.76 -14.09 6.79
CA GLU A 104 -26.84 -15.38 7.50
C GLU A 104 -27.76 -15.32 8.72
N ILE A 105 -27.95 -14.14 9.31
CA ILE A 105 -28.83 -13.96 10.47
C ILE A 105 -30.31 -13.98 10.06
N LEU A 106 -30.59 -13.54 8.82
CA LEU A 106 -31.95 -13.32 8.33
C LEU A 106 -32.47 -14.43 7.41
N ASP A 107 -31.62 -15.38 7.02
CA ASP A 107 -32.00 -16.63 6.34
C ASP A 107 -32.62 -17.64 7.34
#